data_AF-A0AA39TZJ8-F1
#
_entry.id   AF-A0AA39TZJ8-F1
#
_cell.length_a   1.000
_cell.length_b   1.000
_cell.length_c   1.000
_cell.angle_alpha   90.00
_cell.angle_beta   90.00
_cell.angle_gamma   90.00
#
_symmetry.space_group_name_H-M   'P 1'
#
loop_
_entity.id
_entity.type
_entity.pdbx_description
1 polymer ?
#
loop_
_entity_poly.entity_id
_entity_poly.type
_entity_poly.pdbx_seq_one_letter_code
_entity_poly.pdbx_strand_id
1 'polypeptide(L)'
;MDTPCAKSQFDAIHPYFPSVNPIELLRSGFPSFNIAQVSIANDITCLEHELRLIEPLLLKIRDRRDRILQDIACYKSLRTPIRRLPREVLLQIFAHLSSQSSDICDGPWILGQVCSTWRMISRSYPSLW
;
A
#
# COMPACT_ATOMS: atom_id res chain seq x y z
N MET A 1 0.64 -10.49 -23.15
CA MET A 1 -0.50 -9.75 -22.56
C MET A 1 0.10 -8.56 -21.85
N ASP A 2 0.52 -7.57 -22.64
CA ASP A 2 1.36 -6.47 -22.19
C ASP A 2 0.50 -5.46 -21.42
N THR A 3 0.79 -5.32 -20.14
CA THR A 3 0.22 -4.28 -19.28
C THR A 3 0.60 -2.91 -19.85
N PRO A 4 -0.36 -2.05 -20.23
CA PRO A 4 -0.04 -0.72 -20.72
C PRO A 4 0.72 0.07 -19.63
N CYS A 5 1.86 0.63 -20.00
CA CYS A 5 2.70 1.45 -19.14
C CYS A 5 1.86 2.60 -18.55
N ALA A 6 1.73 2.68 -17.22
CA ALA A 6 0.91 3.70 -16.55
C ALA A 6 1.23 5.15 -16.95
N LYS A 7 2.41 5.40 -17.53
CA LYS A 7 2.78 6.71 -18.08
C LYS A 7 1.87 7.16 -19.23
N SER A 8 1.40 6.26 -20.09
CA SER A 8 0.55 6.62 -21.25
C SER A 8 -0.90 6.95 -20.88
N GLN A 9 -1.33 6.65 -19.65
CA GLN A 9 -2.68 7.00 -19.16
C GLN A 9 -2.75 8.39 -18.54
N PHE A 10 -1.64 8.93 -18.01
CA PHE A 10 -1.62 10.30 -17.49
C PHE A 10 -1.59 11.33 -18.62
N ASP A 11 -0.97 11.01 -19.76
CA ASP A 11 -1.03 11.83 -20.97
C ASP A 11 -2.45 11.90 -21.58
N ALA A 12 -3.38 11.06 -21.11
CA ALA A 12 -4.79 11.08 -21.52
C ALA A 12 -5.63 12.11 -20.75
N ILE A 13 -5.07 12.78 -19.74
CA ILE A 13 -5.73 13.92 -19.11
C ILE A 13 -5.62 15.09 -20.10
N HIS A 14 -6.64 15.22 -20.94
CA HIS A 14 -6.72 16.29 -21.91
C HIS A 14 -6.53 17.64 -21.20
N PRO A 15 -5.54 18.46 -21.60
CA PRO A 15 -5.39 19.80 -21.04
C PRO A 15 -6.72 20.55 -21.16
N TYR A 16 -7.11 21.29 -20.12
CA TYR A 16 -8.31 22.11 -20.22
C TYR A 16 -8.09 23.16 -21.31
N PHE A 17 -8.90 23.09 -22.38
CA PHE A 17 -9.00 24.16 -23.36
C PHE A 17 -10.25 24.95 -23.05
N PRO A 18 -10.13 26.23 -22.67
CA PRO A 18 -11.29 27.05 -22.37
C PRO A 18 -12.20 27.12 -23.59
N SER A 19 -13.49 26.88 -23.37
CA SER A 19 -14.54 26.99 -24.39
C SER A 19 -14.64 28.40 -24.99
N VAL A 20 -14.04 29.40 -24.34
CA VAL A 20 -14.04 30.80 -24.77
C VAL A 20 -12.63 31.39 -24.76
N ASN A 21 -12.24 32.03 -25.87
CA ASN A 21 -10.96 32.73 -25.98
C ASN A 21 -11.00 34.06 -25.21
N PRO A 22 -10.16 34.27 -24.19
CA PRO A 22 -10.19 35.47 -23.35
C PRO A 22 -9.92 36.76 -24.14
N ILE A 23 -9.09 36.68 -25.19
CA ILE A 23 -8.70 37.85 -26.00
C ILE A 23 -9.85 38.30 -26.90
N GLU A 24 -10.59 37.36 -27.49
CA GLU A 24 -11.78 37.70 -28.29
C GLU A 24 -12.88 38.29 -27.43
N LEU A 25 -13.02 37.78 -26.21
CA LEU A 25 -14.04 38.22 -25.28
C LEU A 25 -13.82 39.69 -24.87
N LEU A 26 -12.58 40.07 -24.56
CA LEU A 26 -12.21 41.45 -24.22
C LEU A 26 -12.42 42.43 -25.39
N ARG A 27 -12.27 41.98 -26.65
CA ARG A 27 -12.51 42.82 -27.84
C ARG A 27 -14.01 43.01 -28.15
N SER A 28 -14.90 42.16 -27.64
CA SER A 28 -16.32 42.14 -28.01
C SER A 28 -17.19 43.18 -27.30
N GLY A 29 -16.71 43.81 -26.23
CA GLY A 29 -17.32 45.00 -25.60
C GLY A 29 -18.66 44.85 -24.86
N PHE A 30 -19.39 43.72 -24.93
CA PHE A 30 -20.67 43.47 -24.23
C PHE A 30 -20.91 41.95 -23.98
N PRO A 31 -22.11 41.47 -23.61
CA PRO A 31 -22.46 40.57 -22.48
C PRO A 31 -21.91 39.12 -22.54
N SER A 32 -21.08 38.80 -23.55
CA SER A 32 -20.36 37.55 -23.75
C SER A 32 -19.54 37.12 -22.53
N PHE A 33 -19.06 38.08 -21.72
CA PHE A 33 -18.38 37.83 -20.45
C PHE A 33 -19.25 37.04 -19.47
N ASN A 34 -20.54 37.39 -19.36
CA ASN A 34 -21.44 36.74 -18.42
C ASN A 34 -21.77 35.31 -18.91
N ILE A 35 -21.96 35.12 -20.22
CA ILE A 35 -22.21 33.81 -20.83
C ILE A 35 -20.97 32.90 -20.71
N ALA A 36 -19.78 33.42 -20.96
CA ALA A 36 -18.53 32.68 -20.81
C ALA A 36 -18.25 32.31 -19.34
N GLN A 37 -18.53 33.24 -18.42
CA GLN A 37 -18.43 32.98 -16.98
C GLN A 37 -19.37 31.86 -16.54
N VAL A 38 -20.61 31.85 -17.03
CA VAL A 38 -21.58 30.77 -16.77
C VAL A 38 -21.13 29.43 -17.39
N SER A 39 -20.61 29.45 -18.62
CA SER A 39 -20.09 28.24 -19.28
C SER A 39 -18.90 27.63 -18.52
N ILE A 40 -17.93 28.46 -18.13
CA ILE A 40 -16.76 28.01 -17.36
C ILE A 40 -17.16 27.50 -15.97
N ALA A 41 -18.11 28.18 -15.30
CA ALA A 41 -18.63 27.71 -14.03
C ALA A 41 -19.32 26.34 -14.16
N ASN A 42 -20.09 26.13 -15.23
CA ASN A 42 -20.72 24.84 -15.50
C ASN A 42 -19.67 23.75 -15.77
N ASP A 43 -18.63 24.05 -16.54
CA ASP A 43 -17.52 23.12 -16.82
C ASP A 43 -16.82 22.67 -15.52
N ILE A 44 -16.58 23.60 -14.58
CA ILE A 44 -16.03 23.28 -13.25
C ILE A 44 -16.98 22.36 -12.49
N THR A 45 -18.28 22.65 -12.46
CA THR A 45 -19.24 21.81 -11.72
C THR A 45 -19.33 20.38 -12.28
N CYS A 46 -19.19 20.22 -13.60
CA CYS A 46 -19.12 18.92 -14.26
C CYS A 46 -17.85 18.17 -13.84
N LEU A 47 -16.68 18.81 -13.88
CA LEU A 47 -15.42 18.21 -13.46
C LEU A 47 -15.44 17.82 -11.97
N GLU A 48 -15.97 18.67 -11.10
CA GLU A 48 -16.15 18.33 -9.69
C GLU A 48 -17.09 17.13 -9.49
N HIS A 49 -18.13 17.02 -10.31
CA HIS A 49 -19.02 15.86 -10.28
C HIS A 49 -18.29 14.58 -10.67
N GLU A 50 -17.52 14.60 -11.75
CA GLU A 50 -16.69 13.46 -12.16
C GLU A 50 -15.68 13.06 -11.07
N LEU A 51 -15.04 14.05 -10.45
CA LEU A 51 -14.06 13.84 -9.39
C LEU A 51 -14.71 13.17 -8.17
N ARG A 52 -15.91 13.63 -7.77
CA ARG A 52 -16.72 13.00 -6.71
C ARG A 52 -17.06 11.54 -7.00
N LEU A 53 -17.18 11.15 -8.27
CA LEU A 53 -17.45 9.76 -8.66
C LEU A 53 -16.19 8.90 -8.70
N ILE A 54 -15.08 9.45 -9.19
CA ILE A 54 -13.83 8.68 -9.43
C ILE A 54 -13.03 8.48 -8.13
N GLU A 55 -12.94 9.49 -7.27
CA GLU A 55 -12.20 9.39 -6.00
C GLU A 55 -12.56 8.18 -5.12
N PRO A 56 -13.85 7.90 -4.83
CA PRO A 56 -14.20 6.74 -4.02
C PRO A 56 -13.86 5.41 -4.71
N LEU A 57 -13.90 5.35 -6.04
CA LEU A 57 -13.48 4.16 -6.78
C LEU A 57 -11.97 3.94 -6.66
N LEU A 58 -11.18 5.02 -6.76
CA LEU A 58 -9.74 4.96 -6.57
C LEU A 58 -9.37 4.48 -5.16
N LEU A 59 -10.07 4.98 -4.13
CA LEU A 59 -9.89 4.54 -2.75
C LEU A 59 -10.20 3.05 -2.59
N LYS A 60 -11.32 2.56 -3.15
CA LYS A 60 -11.68 1.14 -3.12
C LYS A 60 -10.64 0.26 -3.79
N ILE A 61 -10.11 0.68 -4.95
CA ILE A 61 -9.07 -0.07 -5.66
C ILE A 61 -7.78 -0.11 -4.84
N ARG A 62 -7.37 1.00 -4.22
CA ARG A 62 -6.20 1.07 -3.34
C ARG A 62 -6.36 0.15 -2.12
N ASP A 63 -7.49 0.22 -1.43
CA ASP A 63 -7.77 -0.65 -0.28
C ASP A 63 -7.71 -2.14 -0.67
N ARG A 64 -8.32 -2.51 -1.81
CA ARG A 64 -8.25 -3.88 -2.34
C ARG A 64 -6.81 -4.33 -2.62
N ARG A 65 -5.99 -3.47 -3.24
CA ARG A 65 -4.58 -3.74 -3.50
C ARG A 65 -3.83 -3.98 -2.18
N ASP A 66 -4.04 -3.13 -1.19
CA ASP A 66 -3.30 -3.17 0.07
C ASP A 66 -3.65 -4.44 0.87
N ARG A 67 -4.93 -4.86 0.86
CA ARG A 67 -5.36 -6.16 1.43
C ARG A 67 -4.66 -7.35 0.76
N ILE A 68 -4.58 -7.37 -0.57
CA ILE A 68 -3.90 -8.45 -1.31
C ILE A 68 -2.40 -8.48 -0.98
N LEU A 69 -1.75 -7.31 -0.87
CA LEU A 69 -0.35 -7.25 -0.47
C LEU A 69 -0.13 -7.77 0.95
N GLN A 70 -1.05 -7.48 1.86
CA GLN A 70 -1.05 -8.01 3.22
C GLN A 70 -1.23 -9.54 3.23
N ASP A 71 -2.16 -10.07 2.43
CA ASP A 71 -2.35 -11.52 2.27
C ASP A 71 -1.07 -12.18 1.75
N ILE A 72 -0.44 -11.62 0.71
CA ILE A 72 0.84 -12.13 0.17
C ILE A 72 1.92 -12.15 1.27
N ALA A 73 2.02 -11.10 2.08
CA ALA A 73 2.97 -11.06 3.20
C ALA A 73 2.67 -12.15 4.24
N CYS A 74 1.39 -12.38 4.55
CA CYS A 74 0.94 -13.45 5.44
C CYS A 74 1.31 -14.83 4.88
N TYR A 75 0.99 -15.11 3.62
CA TYR A 75 1.35 -16.36 2.95
C TYR A 75 2.85 -16.60 2.91
N LYS A 76 3.65 -15.57 2.60
CA LYS A 76 5.12 -15.65 2.67
C LYS A 76 5.59 -16.01 4.07
N SER A 77 5.02 -15.38 5.09
CA SER A 77 5.32 -15.68 6.49
C SER A 77 4.97 -17.13 6.86
N LEU A 78 3.81 -17.64 6.43
CA LEU A 78 3.38 -19.02 6.65
C LEU A 78 4.23 -20.05 5.92
N ARG A 79 4.72 -19.72 4.72
CA ARG A 79 5.59 -20.60 3.91
C ARG A 79 7.04 -20.62 4.38
N THR A 80 7.41 -19.81 5.37
CA THR A 80 8.76 -19.86 5.93
C THR A 80 9.02 -21.25 6.55
N PRO A 81 10.12 -21.95 6.19
CA PRO A 81 10.44 -23.29 6.70
C PRO A 81 10.40 -23.36 8.22
N ILE A 82 10.77 -22.26 8.87
CA ILE A 82 10.89 -22.12 10.33
C ILE A 82 9.57 -22.35 11.09
N ARG A 83 8.40 -22.13 10.46
CA ARG A 83 7.08 -22.41 11.03
C ARG A 83 6.61 -23.85 10.82
N ARG A 84 7.26 -24.60 9.92
CA ARG A 84 6.93 -25.99 9.58
C ARG A 84 7.82 -27.00 10.30
N LEU A 85 8.77 -26.52 11.10
CA LEU A 85 9.64 -27.37 11.90
C LEU A 85 8.83 -27.97 13.07
N PRO A 86 8.92 -29.29 13.29
CA PRO A 86 8.39 -29.93 14.49
C PRO A 86 8.99 -29.30 15.75
N ARG A 87 8.23 -29.37 16.85
CA ARG A 87 8.64 -28.78 18.14
C ARG A 87 9.99 -29.34 18.59
N GLU A 88 10.22 -30.62 18.37
CA GLU A 88 11.43 -31.36 18.76
C GLU A 88 12.66 -30.80 18.04
N VAL A 89 12.53 -30.52 16.75
CA VAL A 89 13.63 -29.93 15.94
C VAL A 89 13.93 -28.51 16.40
N LEU A 90 12.90 -27.73 16.72
CA LEU A 90 13.08 -26.38 17.28
C LEU A 90 13.81 -26.42 18.63
N LEU A 91 13.47 -27.36 19.51
CA LEU A 91 14.16 -27.52 20.79
C LEU A 91 15.62 -27.96 20.62
N GLN A 92 15.93 -28.81 19.64
CA GLN A 92 17.31 -29.18 19.33
C GLN A 92 18.13 -27.97 18.86
N ILE A 93 17.54 -27.11 18.02
CA ILE A 93 18.17 -25.85 17.61
C ILE A 93 18.42 -24.97 18.84
N PHE A 94 17.44 -24.82 19.72
CA PHE A 94 17.58 -24.00 20.92
C PHE A 94 18.68 -24.51 21.86
N ALA A 95 18.72 -25.82 22.11
CA ALA A 95 19.74 -26.46 22.94
C ALA A 95 21.15 -26.32 22.34
N HIS A 96 21.26 -26.38 21.02
CA HIS A 96 22.54 -26.20 20.35
C HIS A 96 23.03 -24.75 20.47
N LEU A 97 22.13 -23.78 20.27
CA LEU A 97 22.45 -22.36 20.43
C LEU A 97 22.85 -22.03 21.87
N SER A 98 22.13 -22.56 22.88
CA SER A 98 22.47 -22.36 24.29
C SER A 98 23.79 -23.03 24.69
N SER A 99 24.18 -24.10 24.01
CA SER A 99 25.46 -24.79 24.27
C SER A 99 26.67 -24.07 23.66
N GLN A 100 26.46 -23.25 22.62
CA GLN A 100 27.52 -22.49 21.95
C GLN A 100 27.63 -21.05 22.47
N SER A 101 26.58 -20.52 23.09
CA SER A 101 26.57 -19.20 23.70
C SER A 101 27.38 -19.18 24.99
N SER A 102 28.62 -18.70 24.92
CA SER A 102 29.44 -18.37 26.10
C SER A 102 29.13 -16.99 26.68
N ASP A 103 28.44 -16.12 25.92
CA ASP A 103 28.14 -14.75 26.31
C ASP A 103 26.75 -14.61 26.94
N ILE A 104 26.67 -13.82 28.02
CA ILE A 104 25.43 -13.48 28.72
C ILE A 104 24.43 -12.79 27.76
N CYS A 105 24.90 -12.17 26.67
CA CYS A 105 24.04 -11.54 25.66
C CYS A 105 23.28 -12.53 24.77
N ASP A 106 23.71 -13.79 24.71
CA ASP A 106 23.18 -14.84 23.83
C ASP A 106 22.08 -15.69 24.48
N GLY A 107 21.48 -15.19 25.56
CA GLY A 107 20.44 -15.92 26.26
C GLY A 107 19.18 -16.17 25.42
N PRO A 108 18.27 -17.01 25.93
CA PRO A 108 17.11 -17.54 25.19
C PRO A 108 16.10 -16.48 24.72
N TRP A 109 16.26 -15.21 25.10
CA TRP A 109 15.46 -14.09 24.58
C TRP A 109 15.70 -13.82 23.08
N ILE A 110 16.89 -14.11 22.54
CA ILE A 110 17.18 -13.95 21.11
C ILE A 110 16.26 -14.86 20.28
N LEU A 111 15.99 -16.07 20.76
CA LEU A 111 15.06 -17.01 20.12
C LEU A 111 13.66 -16.40 19.97
N GLY A 112 13.26 -15.54 20.90
CA GLY A 112 11.99 -14.83 20.87
C GLY A 112 11.88 -13.70 19.85
N GLN A 113 12.99 -13.30 19.21
CA GLN A 113 13.00 -12.27 18.14
C GLN A 113 12.70 -12.85 16.75
N VAL A 114 12.85 -14.16 16.58
CA VAL A 114 12.67 -14.84 15.28
C VAL A 114 11.20 -14.85 14.86
N CYS A 115 10.30 -15.35 15.72
CA CYS A 115 8.86 -15.29 15.50
C CYS A 115 8.07 -15.53 16.80
N SER A 116 6.75 -15.31 16.76
CA SER A 116 5.85 -15.57 17.90
C SER A 116 5.87 -17.03 18.35
N THR A 117 5.97 -17.99 17.42
CA THR A 117 6.05 -19.43 17.75
C THR A 117 7.31 -19.77 18.53
N TRP A 118 8.47 -19.27 18.10
CA TRP A 118 9.74 -19.50 18.80
C TRP A 118 9.73 -18.90 20.19
N ARG A 119 9.19 -17.69 20.33
CA ARG A 119 9.00 -17.02 21.63
C ARG A 119 8.11 -17.81 22.58
N MET A 120 7.02 -18.39 22.06
CA MET A 120 6.11 -19.22 22.85
C MET A 120 6.83 -20.50 23.33
N ILE A 121 7.53 -21.18 22.42
CA ILE A 121 8.22 -22.43 22.74
C ILE A 121 9.38 -22.19 23.73
N SER A 122 10.21 -21.16 23.51
CA SER A 122 11.34 -20.85 24.40
C SER A 122 10.92 -20.49 25.81
N ARG A 123 9.78 -19.79 25.96
CA ARG A 123 9.18 -19.51 27.28
C ARG A 123 8.57 -20.75 27.94
N SER A 124 8.05 -21.68 27.14
CA SER A 124 7.46 -22.93 27.65
C SER A 124 8.48 -24.00 28.06
N TYR A 125 9.77 -23.76 27.84
CA TYR A 125 10.82 -24.74 28.06
C TYR A 125 11.86 -24.20 29.07
N PRO A 126 11.65 -24.45 30.39
CA PRO A 126 12.45 -23.85 31.46
C PRO A 126 13.95 -24.16 31.38
N SER A 127 14.35 -25.30 30.81
CA SER A 127 15.76 -25.71 30.70
C SER A 127 16.60 -24.88 29.72
N LEU A 128 16.02 -23.86 29.08
CA LEU A 128 16.74 -22.87 28.26
C LEU A 128 17.18 -21.64 29.06
N TRP A 129 16.65 -21.46 30.27
CA TRP A 129 16.95 -20.38 31.21
C TRP A 129 17.84 -20.90 32.33
#